data_AF-A0A532F615-F1
#
_entry.id   AF-A0A532F615-F1
#
_cell.length_a   1.000
_cell.length_b   1.000
_cell.length_c   1.000
_cell.angle_alpha   90.00
_cell.angle_beta   90.00
_cell.angle_gamma   90.00
#
_symmetry.space_group_name_H-M   'P 1'
#
loop_
_entity.id
_entity.type
_entity.pdbx_description
1 polymer ?
#
loop_
_entity_poly.entity_id
_entity_poly.type
_entity_poly.pdbx_seq_one_letter_code
_entity_poly.pdbx_strand_id
1 'polypeptide(L)'
;AKTIGVRPEHLTVDPKSGAWKGTVVHAEHLGADTNLYLDCEKAGLITVRIFGVYNAEPGATLYATPDPAKTYRFGADGKVLK
;
A
#
# COMPACT_ATOMS: atom_id res chain seq x y z
N ALA A 1 6.77 3.64 17.75
CA ALA A 1 5.36 3.87 17.33
C ALA A 1 4.62 2.56 17.50
N LYS A 2 3.37 2.59 17.98
CA LYS A 2 2.53 1.39 18.07
C LYS A 2 1.87 1.07 16.73
N THR A 3 1.46 2.11 16.01
CA THR A 3 0.80 2.00 14.71
C THR A 3 1.47 2.96 13.72
N ILE A 4 1.51 2.56 12.45
CA ILE A 4 1.90 3.40 11.33
C ILE A 4 0.67 3.66 10.45
N GLY A 5 0.57 4.86 9.88
CA GLY A 5 -0.45 5.21 8.91
C GLY A 5 0.18 5.73 7.63
N VAL A 6 -0.26 5.22 6.49
CA VAL A 6 0.20 5.63 5.17
C VAL A 6 -1.06 5.79 4.31
N ARG A 7 -1.15 6.89 3.56
CA ARG A 7 -2.27 7.07 2.62
C ARG A 7 -2.05 6.18 1.39
N PRO A 8 -3.11 5.67 0.75
CA PRO A 8 -2.99 4.79 -0.42
C PRO A 8 -2.14 5.36 -1.55
N GLU A 9 -2.21 6.67 -1.79
CA GLU A 9 -1.44 7.40 -2.82
C GLU A 9 0.04 7.61 -2.47
N HIS A 10 0.45 7.29 -1.24
CA HIS A 10 1.84 7.39 -0.77
C HIS A 10 2.53 6.01 -0.71
N LEU A 11 1.97 5.03 -1.41
CA LEU A 11 2.53 3.69 -1.58
C LEU A 11 2.94 3.52 -3.04
N THR A 12 4.13 2.96 -3.26
CA THR A 12 4.54 2.44 -4.57
C THR A 12 4.42 0.93 -4.59
N VAL A 13 4.25 0.35 -5.78
CA VAL A 13 4.29 -1.11 -5.97
C VAL A 13 5.33 -1.49 -7.01
N ASP A 14 6.00 -2.60 -6.76
CA ASP A 14 6.97 -3.20 -7.68
C ASP A 14 6.83 -4.73 -7.65
N PRO A 15 6.96 -5.44 -8.79
CA PRO A 15 6.80 -6.89 -8.85
C PRO A 15 7.96 -7.69 -8.26
N LYS A 16 9.11 -7.07 -7.98
CA LYS A 16 10.35 -7.76 -7.59
C LYS A 16 10.80 -7.43 -6.17
N SER A 17 10.56 -6.21 -5.69
CA SER A 17 11.15 -5.75 -4.43
C SER A 17 10.34 -4.66 -3.73
N GLY A 18 10.40 -4.62 -2.40
CA GLY A 18 9.78 -3.58 -1.60
C GLY A 18 9.60 -3.99 -0.14
N ALA A 19 9.01 -3.10 0.66
CA ALA A 19 8.92 -3.28 2.11
C ALA A 19 7.93 -4.38 2.52
N TRP A 20 6.77 -4.43 1.85
CA TRP A 20 5.67 -5.32 2.19
C TRP A 20 5.31 -6.17 0.98
N LYS A 21 5.74 -7.43 1.01
CA LYS A 21 5.30 -8.44 0.03
C LYS A 21 3.82 -8.75 0.27
N GLY A 22 3.05 -8.81 -0.81
CA GLY A 22 1.66 -9.20 -0.77
C GLY A 22 1.14 -9.75 -2.09
N THR A 23 -0.09 -10.23 -2.03
CA THR A 23 -0.80 -10.82 -3.17
C THR A 23 -1.96 -9.92 -3.56
N VAL A 24 -2.10 -9.63 -4.85
CA VAL A 24 -3.20 -8.82 -5.38
C VAL A 24 -4.51 -9.57 -5.16
N VAL A 25 -5.44 -8.97 -4.43
CA VAL A 25 -6.79 -9.51 -4.21
C VAL A 25 -7.75 -8.97 -5.26
N HIS A 26 -7.64 -7.67 -5.56
CA HIS A 26 -8.51 -7.00 -6.51
C HIS A 26 -7.83 -5.75 -7.09
N ALA A 27 -8.19 -5.42 -8.34
CA ALA A 27 -7.78 -4.21 -9.02
C ALA A 27 -9.02 -3.50 -9.59
N GLU A 28 -9.20 -2.22 -9.25
CA GLU A 28 -10.24 -1.36 -9.80
C GLU A 28 -9.61 -0.41 -10.82
N HIS A 29 -10.01 -0.50 -12.08
CA HIS A 29 -9.53 0.38 -13.16
C HIS A 29 -10.49 1.55 -13.35
N LEU A 30 -10.11 2.74 -12.88
CA LEU A 30 -10.96 3.95 -12.84
C LEU A 30 -10.55 4.97 -13.91
N GLY A 31 -9.84 4.53 -14.95
CA GLY A 31 -9.33 5.36 -16.04
C GLY A 31 -8.09 6.15 -15.61
N ALA A 32 -8.27 7.22 -14.84
CA ALA A 32 -7.17 8.07 -14.38
C ALA A 32 -6.39 7.49 -13.20
N ASP A 33 -6.94 6.46 -12.54
CA ASP A 33 -6.36 5.80 -11.38
C ASP A 33 -6.59 4.29 -11.48
N THR A 34 -5.74 3.53 -10.79
CA THR A 34 -5.94 2.13 -10.47
C THR A 34 -5.85 1.94 -8.96
N ASN A 35 -6.92 1.44 -8.32
CA ASN A 35 -6.86 1.05 -6.91
C ASN A 35 -6.53 -0.45 -6.83
N LEU A 36 -5.49 -0.79 -6.08
CA LEU A 36 -5.12 -2.17 -5.78
C LEU A 36 -5.44 -2.49 -4.33
N TYR A 37 -6.07 -3.63 -4.11
CA TYR A 37 -6.18 -4.26 -2.80
C TYR A 37 -5.11 -5.36 -2.72
N LEU A 38 -4.15 -5.18 -1.82
CA LEU A 38 -2.99 -6.05 -1.67
C LEU A 38 -3.02 -6.70 -0.29
N ASP A 39 -3.12 -8.02 -0.23
CA ASP A 39 -3.02 -8.77 1.03
C ASP A 39 -1.55 -8.97 1.38
N CYS A 40 -1.05 -8.18 2.33
CA CYS A 40 0.35 -8.14 2.72
C CYS A 40 0.59 -8.96 3.99
N GLU A 41 1.63 -9.80 3.98
CA GLU A 41 1.97 -10.68 5.11
C GLU A 41 2.14 -9.92 6.44
N LYS A 42 2.70 -8.69 6.38
CA LYS A 42 3.01 -7.88 7.58
C LYS A 42 1.96 -6.83 7.92
N ALA A 43 1.19 -6.36 6.93
CA ALA A 43 0.30 -5.22 7.07
C ALA A 43 -1.19 -5.59 6.95
N GLY A 44 -1.50 -6.85 6.62
CA GLY A 44 -2.84 -7.29 6.25
C GLY A 44 -3.26 -6.72 4.90
N LEU A 45 -4.57 -6.67 4.66
CA LEU A 45 -5.14 -6.07 3.46
C LEU A 45 -4.95 -4.56 3.46
N ILE A 46 -4.21 -4.05 2.47
CA ILE A 46 -3.99 -2.62 2.27
C ILE A 46 -4.52 -2.18 0.91
N THR A 47 -4.83 -0.88 0.80
CA THR A 47 -5.19 -0.24 -0.46
C THR A 47 -4.03 0.59 -0.96
N VAL A 48 -3.67 0.43 -2.23
CA VAL A 48 -2.70 1.27 -2.95
C VAL A 48 -3.45 2.00 -4.06
N ARG A 49 -3.22 3.30 -4.20
CA ARG A 49 -3.75 4.08 -5.32
C ARG A 49 -2.62 4.45 -6.26
N ILE A 50 -2.71 4.02 -7.51
CA ILE A 50 -1.74 4.30 -8.56
C ILE A 50 -2.36 5.26 -9.55
N PHE A 51 -1.64 6.33 -9.89
CA PHE A 51 -2.07 7.25 -10.93
C PHE A 51 -1.86 6.61 -12.31
N GLY A 52 -2.90 6.65 -13.14
CA GLY A 52 -2.94 6.04 -14.46
C GLY A 52 -3.39 4.58 -14.45
N VAL A 53 -3.14 3.93 -15.59
CA VAL A 53 -3.49 2.51 -15.80
C VAL A 53 -2.33 1.64 -15.32
N TYR A 54 -2.61 0.75 -14.38
CA TYR A 54 -1.69 -0.26 -13.92
C TYR A 54 -2.33 -1.64 -14.05
N ASN A 55 -1.68 -2.55 -14.79
CA ASN A 55 -2.20 -3.89 -15.00
C ASN A 55 -1.68 -4.82 -13.90
N ALA A 56 -2.57 -5.26 -13.02
CA ALA A 56 -2.29 -6.22 -11.97
C ALA A 56 -3.40 -7.26 -11.94
N GLU A 57 -3.03 -8.52 -12.11
CA GLU A 57 -3.98 -9.63 -12.04
C GLU A 57 -4.17 -10.08 -10.59
N PRO A 58 -5.39 -10.42 -10.16
CA PRO A 58 -5.61 -11.14 -8.92
C PRO A 58 -4.71 -12.38 -8.81
N GLY A 59 -4.10 -12.59 -7.64
CA GLY A 59 -3.12 -13.65 -7.40
C GLY A 59 -1.67 -13.27 -7.74
N ALA A 60 -1.42 -12.15 -8.43
CA ALA A 60 -0.05 -11.68 -8.67
C ALA A 60 0.63 -11.25 -7.36
N THR A 61 1.93 -11.54 -7.24
CA THR A 61 2.75 -11.00 -6.15
C THR A 61 3.24 -9.61 -6.50
N LEU A 62 3.04 -8.66 -5.60
CA LEU A 62 3.63 -7.32 -5.65
C LEU A 62 4.23 -6.96 -4.30
N TYR A 63 5.08 -5.96 -4.29
CA TYR A 63 5.70 -5.42 -3.09
C TYR A 63 5.30 -3.96 -2.94
N ALA A 64 4.58 -3.64 -1.87
CA ALA A 64 4.23 -2.27 -1.52
C ALA A 64 5.33 -1.61 -0.69
N THR A 65 5.67 -0.37 -1.01
CA THR A 65 6.67 0.41 -0.27
C THR A 65 6.10 1.78 0.09
N PRO A 66 5.99 2.12 1.38
CA PRO A 66 5.54 3.44 1.81
C PRO A 66 6.62 4.49 1.58
N ASP A 67 6.22 5.69 1.14
CA ASP A 67 7.10 6.86 1.16
C ASP A 67 7.43 7.22 2.63
N PRO A 68 8.71 7.17 3.05
CA PRO A 68 9.11 7.48 4.42
C PRO A 68 8.73 8.91 4.84
N ALA A 69 8.76 9.88 3.91
CA ALA A 69 8.41 11.28 4.18
C ALA A 69 6.90 11.51 4.32
N LYS A 70 6.08 10.52 3.94
CA LYS A 70 4.62 10.54 4.01
C LYS A 70 4.06 9.46 4.94
N THR A 71 4.90 8.91 5.81
CA THR A 71 4.53 7.90 6.81
C THR A 71 4.28 8.56 8.15
N TYR A 72 3.06 8.37 8.68
CA TYR A 72 2.64 8.88 9.98
C TYR A 72 2.84 7.82 11.06
N ARG A 73 3.20 8.26 12.26
CA ARG A 73 3.49 7.39 13.41
C ARG A 73 2.57 7.74 14.56
N PHE A 74 1.98 6.73 15.19
CA PHE A 74 1.05 6.90 16.30
C PHE A 74 1.53 6.18 17.56
N GLY A 75 1.34 6.82 18.70
CA GLY A 75 1.60 6.27 20.04
C GLY A 75 0.56 5.23 20.44
N ALA A 76 0.76 4.60 21.60
CA ALA A 76 -0.23 3.67 22.17
C ALA A 76 -1.54 4.39 22.57
N ASP A 77 -1.48 5.70 22.80
CA ASP A 77 -2.61 6.59 23.06
C ASP A 77 -3.31 7.09 21.79
N GLY A 78 -2.89 6.61 20.61
CA GLY A 78 -3.43 7.00 19.31
C GLY A 78 -3.02 8.41 18.85
N LYS A 79 -2.21 9.15 19.62
CA LYS A 79 -1.73 10.47 19.21
C LYS A 79 -0.57 10.38 18.24
N VAL A 80 -0.44 11.40 17.39
CA VAL A 80 0.69 11.53 16.45
C VAL A 80 1.98 11.68 17.24
N LEU A 81 2.98 10.87 16.88
CA LEU A 81 4.36 11.03 17.32
C LEU A 81 5.05 11.97 16.33
N LYS A 82 5.61 13.07 16.85
CA LYS A 82 6.44 14.00 16.07
C LYS A 82 7.83 13.42 15.81
#